data_AF-A0A3N4HJ49-F1
#
_entry.id   AF-A0A3N4HJ49-F1
#
_cell.length_a   1.000
_cell.length_b   1.000
_cell.length_c   1.000
_cell.angle_alpha   90.00
_cell.angle_beta   90.00
_cell.angle_gamma   90.00
#
_symmetry.space_group_name_H-M   'P 1'
#
loop_
_entity.id
_entity.type
_entity.pdbx_description
1 polymer ?
#
loop_
_entity_poly.entity_id
_entity_poly.type
_entity_poly.pdbx_seq_one_letter_code
_entity_poly.pdbx_strand_id
1 'polypeptide(L)'
;MADTNNGTVSRFLRLPLEMRLEIYSYSSIFGLFILTHTCRTIYTDINCSILVKRSAGYTNYTQTHAVFESHPLLPAGSRPLCIPMMARSDKINGLYQPSYRGSERHPTRVWRHESYDFNQLYGSHFRFGSRNLTGPWRCCTFCSFILLVGDFDYPPGFNSYPQAEEPEAPVINWDSTRCNACSGLSARLRRSRWNGAGQVQVL
;
A
#
# COMPACT_ATOMS: atom_id res chain seq x y z
N MET A 1 -6.09 -47.88 -11.90
CA MET A 1 -5.38 -46.65 -12.31
C MET A 1 -4.96 -45.94 -11.03
N ALA A 2 -3.69 -46.05 -10.67
CA ALA A 2 -3.13 -45.42 -9.47
C ALA A 2 -2.35 -44.19 -9.93
N ASP A 3 -2.97 -43.02 -9.81
CA ASP A 3 -2.28 -41.75 -10.04
C ASP A 3 -1.32 -41.49 -8.89
N THR A 4 -0.11 -42.04 -8.98
CA THR A 4 1.03 -41.63 -8.15
C THR A 4 1.48 -40.25 -8.61
N ASN A 5 0.67 -39.23 -8.33
CA ASN A 5 1.12 -37.85 -8.29
C ASN A 5 2.08 -37.74 -7.12
N ASN A 6 3.34 -38.09 -7.38
CA ASN A 6 4.46 -37.89 -6.47
C ASN A 6 4.77 -36.38 -6.45
N GLY A 7 3.78 -35.60 -6.00
CA GLY A 7 3.77 -34.15 -6.01
C GLY A 7 5.01 -33.68 -5.27
N THR A 8 5.92 -33.08 -6.01
CA THR A 8 7.17 -32.59 -5.46
C THR A 8 6.86 -31.47 -4.49
N VAL A 9 6.78 -31.82 -3.20
CA VAL A 9 6.64 -30.83 -2.14
C VAL A 9 7.78 -29.83 -2.26
N SER A 10 7.45 -28.54 -2.30
CA SER A 10 8.43 -27.46 -2.39
C SER A 10 9.53 -27.65 -1.34
N ARG A 11 10.80 -27.55 -1.74
CA ARG A 11 11.95 -27.66 -0.83
C ARG A 11 11.89 -26.62 0.29
N PHE A 12 11.25 -25.48 0.05
CA PHE A 12 11.02 -24.45 1.05
C PHE A 12 10.13 -24.93 2.20
N LEU A 13 9.07 -25.69 1.90
CA LEU A 13 8.17 -26.25 2.93
C LEU A 13 8.79 -27.41 3.72
N ARG A 14 9.97 -27.90 3.31
CA ARG A 14 10.76 -28.86 4.10
C ARG A 14 11.63 -28.19 5.17
N LEU A 15 11.77 -26.86 5.13
CA LEU A 15 12.45 -26.13 6.20
C LEU A 15 11.64 -26.22 7.50
N PRO A 16 12.32 -26.31 8.67
CA PRO A 16 11.67 -26.15 9.97
C PRO A 16 10.87 -24.85 10.05
N LEU A 17 9.80 -24.84 10.85
CA LEU A 17 8.89 -23.70 10.97
C LEU A 17 9.65 -22.42 11.36
N GLU A 18 10.60 -22.54 12.28
CA GLU A 18 11.41 -21.42 12.79
C GLU A 18 12.19 -20.75 11.67
N MET A 19 12.80 -21.55 10.77
CA MET A 19 13.53 -21.04 9.62
C MET A 19 12.60 -20.35 8.61
N ARG A 20 11.38 -20.87 8.42
CA ARG A 20 10.38 -20.21 7.56
C ARG A 20 9.93 -18.87 8.15
N LEU A 21 9.65 -18.83 9.46
CA LEU A 21 9.25 -17.61 10.17
C LEU A 21 10.37 -16.56 10.16
N GLU A 22 11.64 -16.97 10.29
CA GLU A 22 12.80 -16.09 10.15
C GLU A 22 12.83 -15.47 8.75
N ILE A 23 12.65 -16.26 7.69
CA ILE A 23 12.58 -15.75 6.30
C ILE A 23 11.42 -14.76 6.12
N TYR A 24 10.25 -15.08 6.67
CA TYR A 24 9.09 -14.17 6.63
C TYR A 24 9.36 -12.86 7.37
N SER A 25 10.18 -12.87 8.42
CA SER A 25 10.50 -11.66 9.19
C SER A 25 11.22 -10.57 8.37
N TYR A 26 11.87 -10.94 7.26
CA TYR A 26 12.50 -10.01 6.32
C TYR A 26 11.53 -9.46 5.26
N SER A 27 10.29 -9.94 5.21
CA SER A 27 9.29 -9.46 4.25
C SER A 27 8.56 -8.22 4.77
N SER A 28 8.22 -7.31 3.87
CA SER A 28 7.28 -6.22 4.19
C SER A 28 5.91 -6.80 4.55
N ILE A 29 5.06 -6.01 5.22
CA ILE A 29 3.70 -6.46 5.54
C ILE A 29 2.89 -6.79 4.28
N PHE A 30 3.12 -6.05 3.18
CA PHE A 30 2.53 -6.35 1.89
C PHE A 30 3.09 -7.65 1.30
N GLY A 31 4.41 -7.88 1.40
CA GLY A 31 5.03 -9.14 1.01
C GLY A 31 4.47 -10.34 1.78
N LEU A 32 4.29 -10.21 3.10
CA LEU A 32 3.62 -11.20 3.93
C LEU A 32 2.19 -11.46 3.44
N PHE A 33 1.44 -10.41 3.14
CA PHE A 33 0.08 -10.52 2.61
C PHE A 33 0.04 -11.29 1.28
N ILE A 34 0.92 -10.98 0.33
CA ILE A 34 1.06 -11.74 -0.93
C ILE A 34 1.39 -13.21 -0.65
N LEU A 35 2.32 -13.49 0.26
CA LEU A 35 2.70 -14.86 0.64
C LEU A 35 1.51 -15.64 1.23
N THR A 36 0.58 -14.99 1.94
CA THR A 36 -0.62 -15.68 2.43
C THR A 36 -1.49 -16.26 1.31
N HIS A 37 -1.37 -15.77 0.07
CA HIS A 37 -2.13 -16.27 -1.08
C HIS A 37 -1.45 -17.39 -1.86
N THR A 38 -0.22 -17.81 -1.51
CA THR A 38 0.52 -18.80 -2.32
C THR A 38 0.13 -20.24 -2.02
N CYS A 39 -0.04 -20.60 -0.74
CA CYS A 39 -0.51 -21.93 -0.34
C CYS A 39 -1.01 -21.95 1.12
N ARG A 40 -1.75 -23.01 1.47
CA ARG A 40 -2.36 -23.17 2.80
C ARG A 40 -1.34 -23.20 3.95
N THR A 41 -0.19 -23.85 3.79
CA THR A 41 0.84 -23.93 4.83
C THR A 41 1.43 -22.55 5.13
N ILE A 42 1.78 -21.78 4.10
CA ILE A 42 2.31 -20.43 4.26
C ILE A 42 1.25 -19.51 4.88
N TYR A 43 -0.02 -19.64 4.45
CA TYR A 43 -1.14 -18.94 5.04
C TYR A 43 -1.23 -19.20 6.56
N THR A 44 -1.19 -20.46 6.99
CA THR A 44 -1.28 -20.80 8.43
C THR A 44 -0.06 -20.37 9.20
N ASP A 45 1.15 -20.56 8.66
CA ASP A 45 2.40 -20.17 9.31
C ASP A 45 2.41 -18.66 9.60
N ILE A 46 2.08 -17.84 8.60
CA ILE A 46 2.05 -16.38 8.75
C ILE A 46 0.96 -15.97 9.74
N ASN A 47 -0.29 -16.41 9.53
CA ASN A 47 -1.45 -15.93 10.31
C ASN A 47 -1.53 -16.45 11.75
N CYS A 48 -0.79 -17.52 12.08
CA CYS A 48 -0.63 -17.99 13.46
C CYS A 48 0.61 -17.41 14.15
N SER A 49 1.52 -16.75 13.42
CA SER A 49 2.76 -16.23 13.98
C SER A 49 2.59 -14.87 14.68
N ILE A 50 3.61 -14.48 15.44
CA ILE A 50 3.72 -13.13 16.00
C ILE A 50 3.92 -12.05 14.94
N LEU A 51 4.28 -12.40 13.69
CA LEU A 51 4.57 -11.43 12.63
C LEU A 51 3.34 -10.57 12.31
N VAL A 52 2.15 -11.17 12.27
CA VAL A 52 0.90 -10.41 12.03
C VAL A 52 0.62 -9.42 13.16
N LYS A 53 0.92 -9.82 14.40
CA LYS A 53 0.76 -8.97 15.59
C LYS A 53 1.73 -7.77 15.61
N ARG A 54 2.80 -7.81 14.82
CA ARG A 54 3.76 -6.69 14.66
C ARG A 54 3.29 -5.63 13.67
N SER A 55 2.24 -5.89 12.87
CA SER A 55 1.69 -4.88 11.97
C SER A 55 1.16 -3.68 12.76
N ALA A 56 1.38 -2.47 12.26
CA ALA A 56 1.03 -1.25 12.98
C ALA A 56 -0.49 -1.16 13.22
N GLY A 57 -1.30 -1.69 12.31
CA GLY A 57 -2.76 -1.68 12.44
C GLY A 57 -3.36 -2.81 13.27
N TYR A 58 -2.59 -3.81 13.73
CA TYR A 58 -3.14 -5.00 14.40
C TYR A 58 -4.01 -4.65 15.62
N THR A 59 -3.49 -3.85 16.54
CA THR A 59 -4.19 -3.51 17.79
C THR A 59 -5.47 -2.72 17.52
N ASN A 60 -5.42 -1.74 16.62
CA ASN A 60 -6.60 -0.95 16.25
C ASN A 60 -7.65 -1.82 15.56
N TYR A 61 -7.22 -2.67 14.63
CA TYR A 61 -8.11 -3.58 13.90
C TYR A 61 -8.82 -4.56 14.83
N THR A 62 -8.10 -5.15 15.78
CA THR A 62 -8.67 -6.10 16.76
C THR A 62 -9.65 -5.46 17.72
N GLN A 63 -9.42 -4.20 18.12
CA GLN A 63 -10.32 -3.45 18.99
C GLN A 63 -11.61 -3.02 18.27
N THR A 64 -11.48 -2.54 17.04
CA THR A 64 -12.62 -2.05 16.23
C THR A 64 -13.50 -3.18 15.71
N HIS A 65 -12.94 -4.39 15.58
CA HIS A 65 -13.65 -5.57 15.10
C HIS A 65 -13.67 -6.63 16.21
N ALA A 66 -14.37 -6.36 17.32
CA ALA A 66 -14.39 -7.29 18.45
C ALA A 66 -15.01 -8.66 18.08
N VAL A 67 -16.03 -8.64 17.22
CA VAL A 67 -16.74 -9.83 16.75
C VAL A 67 -16.13 -10.29 15.43
N PHE A 68 -15.60 -11.52 15.42
CA PHE A 68 -15.20 -12.20 14.19
C PHE A 68 -15.72 -13.61 14.22
N GLU A 69 -16.18 -14.05 13.07
CA GLU A 69 -16.46 -15.44 12.81
C GLU A 69 -15.17 -16.26 12.89
N SER A 70 -15.29 -17.49 13.38
CA SER A 70 -14.16 -18.40 13.47
C SER A 70 -13.66 -18.73 12.06
N HIS A 71 -12.36 -18.55 11.82
CA HIS A 71 -11.78 -18.89 10.52
C HIS A 71 -11.61 -20.42 10.40
N PRO A 72 -12.01 -21.05 9.28
CA PRO A 72 -12.00 -22.52 9.15
C PRO A 72 -10.60 -23.15 9.21
N LEU A 73 -9.55 -22.36 8.97
CA LEU A 73 -8.16 -22.82 8.91
C LEU A 73 -7.27 -22.38 10.08
N LEU A 74 -7.74 -21.46 10.93
CA LEU A 74 -6.92 -20.88 11.99
C LEU A 74 -7.50 -21.23 13.37
N PRO A 75 -6.67 -21.26 14.42
CA PRO A 75 -7.16 -21.40 15.79
C PRO A 75 -8.20 -20.35 16.14
N ALA A 76 -9.11 -20.68 17.06
CA ALA A 76 -10.11 -19.75 17.57
C ALA A 76 -9.44 -18.48 18.11
N GLY A 77 -9.99 -17.32 17.76
CA GLY A 77 -9.45 -16.01 18.14
C GLY A 77 -8.32 -15.48 17.26
N SER A 78 -7.79 -16.27 16.33
CA SER A 78 -6.81 -15.79 15.35
C SER A 78 -7.43 -14.74 14.41
N ARG A 79 -6.58 -13.83 13.93
CA ARG A 79 -6.97 -12.71 13.08
C ARG A 79 -6.05 -12.69 11.86
N PRO A 80 -6.54 -13.08 10.67
CA PRO A 80 -5.70 -13.15 9.50
C PRO A 80 -5.26 -11.74 9.08
N LEU A 81 -4.05 -11.64 8.56
CA LEU A 81 -3.55 -10.46 7.88
C LEU A 81 -4.48 -10.14 6.70
N CYS A 82 -5.00 -8.92 6.68
CA CYS A 82 -5.97 -8.48 5.69
C CYS A 82 -5.73 -7.01 5.33
N ILE A 83 -6.29 -6.57 4.21
CA ILE A 83 -6.15 -5.18 3.75
C ILE A 83 -6.67 -4.17 4.78
N PRO A 84 -7.85 -4.35 5.41
CA PRO A 84 -8.30 -3.47 6.49
C PRO A 84 -7.31 -3.31 7.65
N MET A 85 -6.57 -4.36 8.00
CA MET A 85 -5.56 -4.32 9.06
C MET A 85 -4.37 -3.43 8.66
N MET A 86 -3.95 -3.48 7.38
CA MET A 86 -2.85 -2.65 6.88
C MET A 86 -3.28 -1.20 6.59
N ALA A 87 -4.56 -0.99 6.30
CA ALA A 87 -5.09 0.32 5.90
C ALA A 87 -4.86 1.39 6.98
N ARG A 88 -4.46 2.59 6.55
CA ARG A 88 -4.19 3.80 7.37
C ARG A 88 -3.10 3.67 8.45
N SER A 89 -2.64 2.47 8.78
CA SER A 89 -1.73 2.22 9.90
C SER A 89 -0.37 1.76 9.41
N ASP A 90 -0.32 0.89 8.40
CA ASP A 90 0.92 0.42 7.82
C ASP A 90 1.26 1.20 6.55
N LYS A 91 2.55 1.53 6.42
CA LYS A 91 3.11 2.01 5.16
C LYS A 91 3.63 0.81 4.41
N ILE A 92 3.13 0.60 3.20
CA ILE A 92 3.79 -0.28 2.24
C ILE A 92 5.21 0.25 2.05
N ASN A 93 6.23 -0.60 1.91
CA ASN A 93 7.62 -0.15 1.77
C ASN A 93 7.79 0.59 0.43
N GLY A 94 7.42 1.86 0.42
CA GLY A 94 7.90 2.83 -0.52
C GLY A 94 9.29 3.19 -0.04
N LEU A 95 10.30 2.40 -0.42
CA LEU A 95 11.66 2.92 -0.43
C LEU A 95 11.67 4.08 -1.44
N TYR A 96 11.19 5.24 -1.00
CA TYR A 96 11.68 6.50 -1.49
C TYR A 96 13.09 6.60 -0.92
N GLN A 97 14.02 5.82 -1.49
CA GLN A 97 15.41 6.25 -1.43
C GLN A 97 15.38 7.58 -2.20
N PRO A 98 15.63 8.72 -1.52
CA PRO A 98 15.82 9.97 -2.22
C PRO A 98 16.87 9.66 -3.27
N SER A 99 16.51 9.84 -4.53
CA SER A 99 17.41 9.62 -5.65
C SER A 99 18.77 10.20 -5.26
N TYR A 100 19.75 9.31 -5.12
CA TYR A 100 21.14 9.71 -5.07
C TYR A 100 21.32 10.59 -6.31
N ARG A 101 21.41 11.91 -6.12
CA ARG A 101 21.89 12.86 -7.11
C ARG A 101 23.38 12.58 -7.27
N GLY A 102 23.70 11.45 -7.89
CA GLY A 102 25.04 10.93 -8.04
C GLY A 102 25.05 10.09 -9.30
N SER A 103 25.64 10.67 -10.34
CA SER A 103 25.70 10.22 -11.71
C SER A 103 26.50 8.93 -11.92
N GLU A 104 25.99 7.78 -11.50
CA GLU A 104 26.50 6.51 -12.00
C GLU A 104 25.35 5.68 -12.53
N ARG A 105 25.48 5.36 -13.82
CA ARG A 105 24.51 4.62 -14.64
C ARG A 105 24.39 3.20 -14.11
N HIS A 106 23.69 3.01 -12.99
CA HIS A 106 23.27 1.69 -12.59
C HIS A 106 22.22 1.20 -13.59
N PRO A 107 22.35 -0.04 -14.11
CA PRO A 107 21.45 -0.57 -15.12
C PRO A 107 20.03 -0.65 -14.55
N THR A 108 19.17 0.27 -15.02
CA THR A 108 17.70 0.26 -15.20
C THR A 108 16.84 -0.79 -14.48
N ARG A 109 17.18 -1.23 -13.26
CA ARG A 109 16.20 -1.82 -12.35
C ARG A 109 15.27 -0.68 -11.97
N VAL A 110 14.21 -0.54 -12.76
CA VAL A 110 13.04 0.27 -12.43
C VAL A 110 12.61 -0.20 -11.05
N TRP A 111 12.91 0.58 -10.02
CA TRP A 111 12.46 0.33 -8.67
C TRP A 111 10.92 0.37 -8.72
N ARG A 112 10.30 -0.80 -8.87
CA ARG A 112 8.85 -0.92 -8.71
C ARG A 112 8.58 -0.76 -7.23
N HIS A 113 7.95 0.35 -6.89
CA HIS A 113 7.46 0.52 -5.53
C HIS A 113 6.34 -0.50 -5.30
N GLU A 114 6.36 -1.17 -4.15
CA GLU A 114 5.30 -2.10 -3.73
C GLU A 114 3.90 -1.45 -3.79
N SER A 115 3.81 -0.12 -3.69
CA SER A 115 2.56 0.63 -3.91
C SER A 115 1.97 0.44 -5.31
N TYR A 116 2.82 0.32 -6.34
CA TYR A 116 2.37 0.00 -7.70
C TYR A 116 1.86 -1.43 -7.79
N ASP A 117 2.59 -2.39 -7.22
CA ASP A 117 2.19 -3.79 -7.23
C ASP A 117 0.88 -3.99 -6.44
N PHE A 118 0.73 -3.31 -5.29
CA PHE A 118 -0.53 -3.25 -4.56
C PHE A 118 -1.66 -2.70 -5.43
N ASN A 119 -1.45 -1.54 -6.07
CA ASN A 119 -2.47 -0.92 -6.90
C ASN A 119 -2.81 -1.76 -8.14
N GLN A 120 -1.88 -2.56 -8.64
CA GLN A 120 -2.12 -3.49 -9.75
C GLN A 120 -2.96 -4.69 -9.32
N LEU A 121 -2.71 -5.25 -8.13
CA LEU A 121 -3.34 -6.48 -7.66
C LEU A 121 -4.66 -6.25 -6.92
N TYR A 122 -4.72 -5.21 -6.08
CA TYR A 122 -5.84 -4.92 -5.17
C TYR A 122 -6.43 -3.54 -5.37
N GLY A 123 -5.74 -2.68 -6.11
CA GLY A 123 -6.22 -1.36 -6.44
C GLY A 123 -7.36 -1.39 -7.44
N SER A 124 -8.13 -0.31 -7.46
CA SER A 124 -9.03 -0.04 -8.58
C SER A 124 -8.22 0.04 -9.88
N HIS A 125 -8.49 -0.86 -10.83
CA HIS A 125 -7.94 -0.72 -12.17
C HIS A 125 -8.42 0.59 -12.78
N PHE A 126 -7.54 1.59 -12.81
CA PHE A 126 -7.76 2.78 -13.62
C PHE A 126 -7.54 2.37 -15.08
N ARG A 127 -8.55 1.79 -15.71
CA ARG A 127 -8.60 1.81 -17.17
C ARG A 127 -8.77 3.28 -17.54
N PHE A 128 -7.76 3.88 -18.17
CA PHE A 128 -7.84 5.25 -18.68
C PHE A 128 -9.19 5.43 -19.39
N GLY A 129 -10.04 6.33 -18.88
CA GLY A 129 -11.39 6.60 -19.40
C GLY A 129 -12.56 5.94 -18.65
N SER A 130 -12.32 4.97 -17.76
CA SER A 130 -13.37 4.41 -16.91
C SER A 130 -13.45 5.16 -15.58
N ARG A 131 -14.56 5.87 -15.35
CA ARG A 131 -14.87 6.50 -14.06
C ARG A 131 -15.20 5.48 -12.96
N ASN A 132 -15.39 4.22 -13.33
CA ASN A 132 -15.76 3.16 -12.40
C ASN A 132 -14.48 2.52 -11.86
N LEU A 133 -14.03 3.01 -10.71
CA LEU A 133 -12.95 2.42 -9.93
C LEU A 133 -13.46 1.07 -9.39
N THR A 134 -13.07 -0.03 -10.03
CA THR A 134 -13.46 -1.38 -9.63
C THR A 134 -12.55 -1.85 -8.49
N GLY A 135 -12.80 -1.38 -7.27
CA GLY A 135 -12.07 -1.81 -6.08
C GLY A 135 -12.15 -0.76 -4.97
N PRO A 136 -12.36 -1.17 -3.71
CA PRO A 136 -12.51 -0.21 -2.63
C PRO A 136 -11.17 0.33 -2.12
N TRP A 137 -10.02 -0.25 -2.51
CA TRP A 137 -8.70 0.09 -1.95
C TRP A 137 -7.78 0.77 -2.96
N ARG A 138 -6.89 1.64 -2.47
CA ARG A 138 -5.78 2.21 -3.24
C ARG A 138 -4.64 2.61 -2.32
N CYS A 139 -3.42 2.43 -2.77
CA CYS A 139 -2.20 2.89 -2.10
C CYS A 139 -1.74 4.23 -2.71
N CYS A 140 -1.55 5.30 -1.90
CA CYS A 140 -0.97 6.56 -2.42
C CYS A 140 0.50 6.29 -2.79
N THR A 141 0.91 6.56 -4.03
CA THR A 141 2.30 6.36 -4.49
C THR A 141 3.31 7.31 -3.84
N PHE A 142 2.84 8.36 -3.14
CA PHE A 142 3.70 9.31 -2.43
C PHE A 142 3.85 8.97 -0.95
N CYS A 143 2.74 8.64 -0.26
CA CYS A 143 2.74 8.39 1.18
C CYS A 143 2.74 6.90 1.57
N SER A 144 2.58 6.01 0.59
CA SER A 144 2.51 4.54 0.72
C SER A 144 1.46 4.00 1.67
N PHE A 145 0.49 4.82 2.05
CA PHE A 145 -0.68 4.39 2.82
C PHE A 145 -1.72 3.77 1.90
N ILE A 146 -2.31 2.67 2.37
CA ILE A 146 -3.51 2.06 1.79
C ILE A 146 -4.72 2.77 2.40
N LEU A 147 -5.60 3.27 1.54
CA LEU A 147 -6.84 3.95 1.91
C LEU A 147 -8.01 3.39 1.11
N LEU A 148 -9.24 3.67 1.57
CA LEU A 148 -10.40 3.43 0.73
C LEU A 148 -10.40 4.44 -0.42
N VAL A 149 -10.88 4.04 -1.59
CA VAL A 149 -10.98 4.90 -2.77
C VAL A 149 -11.81 6.15 -2.48
N GLY A 150 -12.87 6.03 -1.66
CA GLY A 150 -13.69 7.16 -1.23
C GLY A 150 -12.99 8.13 -0.29
N ASP A 151 -11.89 7.73 0.35
CA ASP A 151 -11.10 8.61 1.23
C ASP A 151 -10.09 9.47 0.44
N PHE A 152 -9.92 9.22 -0.86
CA PHE A 152 -9.06 10.05 -1.69
C PHE A 152 -9.82 11.29 -2.15
N ASP A 153 -9.53 12.45 -1.54
CA ASP A 153 -9.93 13.73 -2.10
C ASP A 153 -9.04 14.02 -3.31
N TYR A 154 -9.49 13.58 -4.47
CA TYR A 154 -8.96 14.13 -5.71
C TYR A 154 -9.39 15.61 -5.74
N PRO A 155 -8.45 16.55 -5.94
CA PRO A 155 -8.84 17.91 -6.19
C PRO A 155 -9.83 17.91 -7.38
N PRO A 156 -10.92 18.68 -7.30
CA PRO A 156 -11.82 18.84 -8.44
C PRO A 156 -10.97 19.25 -9.65
N GLY A 157 -11.09 18.48 -10.75
CA GLY A 157 -10.21 18.63 -11.92
C GLY A 157 -9.20 17.50 -12.15
N PHE A 158 -8.86 16.66 -11.16
CA PHE A 158 -7.84 15.60 -11.36
C PHE A 158 -8.39 14.36 -12.10
N ASN A 159 -9.67 14.04 -11.91
CA ASN A 159 -10.37 12.95 -12.61
C ASN A 159 -11.01 13.40 -13.93
N SER A 160 -11.01 14.70 -14.18
CA SER A 160 -11.38 15.31 -15.45
C SER A 160 -10.12 15.93 -15.99
N TYR A 161 -9.23 15.16 -16.63
CA TYR A 161 -8.35 15.79 -17.61
C TYR A 161 -9.28 16.50 -18.60
N PRO A 162 -9.39 17.84 -18.56
CA PRO A 162 -10.14 18.55 -19.57
C PRO A 162 -9.29 18.42 -20.83
N GLN A 163 -9.92 18.15 -21.97
CA GLN A 163 -9.39 18.73 -23.19
C GLN A 163 -9.30 20.24 -22.91
N ALA A 164 -8.11 20.81 -23.12
CA ALA A 164 -7.67 22.12 -22.68
C ALA A 164 -8.78 23.19 -22.56
N GLU A 165 -8.95 23.76 -21.36
CA GLU A 165 -9.22 25.18 -21.09
C GLU A 165 -9.19 25.39 -19.55
N GLU A 166 -8.36 26.33 -19.07
CA GLU A 166 -8.09 26.58 -17.63
C GLU A 166 -9.21 27.38 -16.95
N PRO A 167 -9.71 26.95 -15.76
CA PRO A 167 -10.44 27.85 -14.87
C PRO A 167 -9.79 28.01 -13.48
N GLU A 168 -10.04 29.17 -12.87
CA GLU A 168 -9.57 29.59 -11.55
C GLU A 168 -10.15 28.72 -10.41
N ALA A 169 -9.29 28.26 -9.50
CA ALA A 169 -9.64 27.25 -8.49
C ALA A 169 -10.17 27.86 -7.17
N PRO A 170 -11.28 27.35 -6.59
CA PRO A 170 -11.78 27.80 -5.29
C PRO A 170 -10.99 27.22 -4.10
N VAL A 171 -11.01 27.96 -2.98
CA VAL A 171 -10.38 27.60 -1.70
C VAL A 171 -11.32 26.69 -0.90
N ILE A 172 -10.88 25.46 -0.62
CA ILE A 172 -11.64 24.47 0.17
C ILE A 172 -10.90 24.22 1.49
N ASN A 173 -11.66 24.18 2.60
CA ASN A 173 -11.17 23.89 3.95
C ASN A 173 -11.22 22.37 4.20
N TRP A 174 -10.11 21.75 4.63
CA TRP A 174 -9.94 20.29 4.65
C TRP A 174 -9.54 19.76 6.04
N ASP A 175 -10.35 18.83 6.55
CA ASP A 175 -10.22 18.16 7.85
C ASP A 175 -9.18 17.01 7.90
N SER A 176 -8.70 16.69 9.12
CA SER A 176 -7.40 16.06 9.46
C SER A 176 -7.21 14.54 9.24
N THR A 177 -8.19 13.82 8.67
CA THR A 177 -8.15 12.35 8.44
C THR A 177 -7.60 11.93 7.06
N ARG A 178 -7.08 12.90 6.29
CA ARG A 178 -6.69 12.75 4.87
C ARG A 178 -5.22 12.34 4.73
N CYS A 179 -4.78 11.80 3.58
CA CYS A 179 -3.32 11.67 3.33
C CYS A 179 -2.71 13.07 3.20
N ASN A 180 -2.34 13.66 4.34
CA ASN A 180 -1.78 15.00 4.50
C ASN A 180 -0.47 15.19 3.72
N ALA A 181 0.25 14.10 3.47
CA ALA A 181 1.45 14.11 2.62
C ALA A 181 1.11 14.34 1.13
N CYS A 182 -0.02 13.82 0.63
CA CYS A 182 -0.44 14.02 -0.76
C CYS A 182 -1.12 15.43 -0.92
N SER A 183 -1.74 16.00 0.13
CA SER A 183 -2.32 17.37 0.08
C SER A 183 -1.30 18.51 0.28
N GLY A 184 -0.24 18.31 1.07
CA GLY A 184 0.83 19.30 1.24
C GLY A 184 1.76 19.45 0.03
N LEU A 185 1.94 18.38 -0.76
CA LEU A 185 2.79 18.40 -1.96
C LEU A 185 2.16 19.17 -3.13
N SER A 186 0.83 19.17 -3.29
CA SER A 186 0.17 20.04 -4.28
C SER A 186 0.27 21.53 -3.89
N ALA A 187 0.19 21.84 -2.59
CA ALA A 187 0.35 23.20 -2.08
C ALA A 187 1.82 23.71 -2.15
N ARG A 188 2.81 22.84 -1.92
CA ARG A 188 4.24 23.20 -2.05
C ARG A 188 4.73 23.24 -3.50
N LEU A 189 4.29 22.33 -4.37
CA LEU A 189 4.66 22.37 -5.80
C LEU A 189 4.03 23.55 -6.55
N ARG A 190 2.92 24.12 -6.07
CA ARG A 190 2.36 25.38 -6.60
C ARG A 190 3.15 26.63 -6.19
N ARG A 191 3.81 26.65 -5.02
CA ARG A 191 4.65 27.80 -4.60
C ARG A 191 6.02 27.84 -5.27
N SER A 192 6.49 26.74 -5.84
CA SER A 192 7.80 26.70 -6.53
C SER A 192 7.79 27.24 -7.96
N ARG A 193 6.64 27.71 -8.46
CA ARG A 193 6.51 28.17 -9.85
C ARG A 193 5.72 29.46 -10.00
N TRP A 194 5.90 30.42 -9.10
CA TRP A 194 5.50 31.81 -9.29
C TRP A 194 6.50 32.71 -8.55
N ASN A 195 7.59 33.10 -9.23
CA ASN A 195 8.37 34.29 -8.90
C ASN A 195 8.20 35.27 -10.07
N GLY A 196 7.02 35.87 -10.14
CA GLY A 196 6.83 37.16 -10.81
C GLY A 196 7.17 38.25 -9.80
N ALA A 197 8.28 38.94 -10.08
CA ALA A 197 8.87 40.12 -9.44
C ALA A 197 8.08 40.88 -8.35
N GLY A 198 8.78 41.27 -7.26
CA GLY A 198 8.37 42.40 -6.42
C GLY A 198 9.03 42.52 -5.04
N GLN A 199 10.24 43.11 -5.01
CA GLN A 199 10.90 43.80 -3.88
C GLN A 199 11.14 43.08 -2.54
N VAL A 200 12.40 43.11 -2.08
CA VAL A 200 12.77 43.05 -0.66
C VAL A 200 13.80 44.14 -0.37
N GLN A 201 13.54 44.92 0.68
CA GLN A 201 14.34 46.05 1.16
C GLN A 201 15.73 45.63 1.66
N VAL A 202 16.69 46.54 1.49
CA VAL A 202 18.04 46.49 2.06
C VAL A 202 18.06 47.31 3.35
N LEU A 203 18.45 46.67 4.46
CA LEU A 203 19.26 47.26 5.51
C LEU A 203 20.49 46.36 5.70
#